data_AF-A0A378MUW0-F1
#
_entry.id   AF-A0A378MUW0-F1
#
_cell.length_a   1.000
_cell.length_b   1.000
_cell.length_c   1.000
_cell.angle_alpha   90.00
_cell.angle_beta   90.00
_cell.angle_gamma   90.00
#
_symmetry.space_group_name_H-M   'P 1'
#
loop_
_entity.id
_entity.type
_entity.pdbx_description
1 polymer ?
#
loop_
_entity_poly.entity_id
_entity_poly.type
_entity_poly.pdbx_seq_one_letter_code
_entity_poly.pdbx_strand_id
1 'polypeptide(L)' 'MLFLDELPEFERKVLDALRQPLEAGEIVISRANAKVQFPARFQLIAAMNQARQGIIKARITALRPNR' A
#
# COMPACT_ATOMS: atom_id res chain seq x y z
N MET A 1 5.96 -6.49 16.25
CA MET A 1 5.80 -5.13 15.73
C MET A 1 6.16 -5.15 14.25
N LEU A 2 5.33 -4.61 13.38
CA LEU A 2 5.55 -4.49 11.94
C LEU A 2 5.42 -3.01 11.54
N PHE A 3 6.41 -2.48 10.83
CA PHE A 3 6.41 -1.12 10.30
C PHE A 3 6.26 -1.15 8.78
N LEU A 4 5.37 -0.32 8.23
CA LEU A 4 5.21 -0.10 6.80
C LEU A 4 5.25 1.41 6.50
N ASP A 5 6.27 1.85 5.77
CA ASP A 5 6.29 3.20 5.20
C ASP A 5 5.67 3.18 3.79
N GLU A 6 5.21 4.32 3.30
CA GLU A 6 4.66 4.46 1.94
C GLU A 6 3.49 3.51 1.62
N LEU A 7 2.57 3.32 2.57
CA LEU A 7 1.45 2.37 2.43
C LEU A 7 0.67 2.46 1.10
N PRO A 8 0.41 3.66 0.52
CA PRO A 8 -0.27 3.78 -0.77
C PRO A 8 0.49 3.21 -1.97
N GLU A 9 1.81 3.01 -1.88
CA GLU A 9 2.62 2.44 -2.97
C GLU A 9 2.49 0.91 -3.04
N PHE A 10 1.95 0.27 -2.01
CA PHE A 10 1.69 -1.18 -2.02
C PHE A 10 0.44 -1.50 -2.82
N GLU A 11 0.54 -2.54 -3.66
CA GLU A 11 -0.63 -3.08 -4.35
C GLU A 11 -1.72 -3.49 -3.35
N ARG A 12 -2.98 -3.21 -3.69
CA ARG A 12 -4.13 -3.52 -2.84
C ARG A 12 -4.16 -4.97 -2.35
N LYS A 13 -3.81 -5.92 -3.23
CA LYS A 13 -3.74 -7.36 -2.93
C LYS A 13 -2.77 -7.69 -1.78
N VAL A 14 -1.68 -6.93 -1.65
CA VAL A 14 -0.67 -7.13 -0.60
C VAL A 14 -1.22 -6.65 0.74
N LEU A 15 -1.88 -5.49 0.74
CA LEU A 15 -2.51 -4.94 1.94
C LEU A 15 -3.68 -5.82 2.41
N ASP A 16 -4.48 -6.35 1.48
CA ASP A 16 -5.58 -7.26 1.81
C ASP A 16 -5.05 -8.58 2.42
N ALA A 17 -3.87 -9.05 2.02
CA ALA A 17 -3.25 -10.23 2.62
C ALA A 17 -2.85 -10.03 4.10
N LEU A 18 -2.66 -8.78 4.56
CA LEU A 18 -2.37 -8.48 5.97
C LEU A 18 -3.61 -8.56 6.88
N ARG A 19 -4.83 -8.55 6.32
CA ARG A 19 -6.08 -8.57 7.11
C ARG A 19 -6.17 -9.82 7.99
N GLN A 20 -6.00 -11.00 7.39
CA GLN A 20 -6.12 -12.26 8.13
C GLN A 20 -5.07 -12.38 9.27
N PRO A 21 -3.77 -12.09 9.05
CA PRO A 21 -2.78 -12.03 10.13
C PRO A 21 -3.15 -11.07 11.26
N LEU A 22 -3.68 -9.88 10.95
CA LEU A 22 -4.06 -8.88 11.95
C LEU A 22 -5.31 -9.28 12.75
N GLU A 23 -6.27 -9.95 12.10
CA GLU A 23 -7.54 -10.38 12.71
C GLU A 23 -7.36 -11.68 13.52
N ALA A 24 -6.70 -12.69 12.96
CA ALA A 24 -6.58 -14.02 13.56
C ALA A 24 -5.30 -14.19 14.41
N GLY A 25 -4.29 -13.35 14.21
CA GLY A 25 -2.99 -13.50 14.86
C GLY A 25 -2.20 -14.73 14.37
N GLU A 26 -2.57 -15.27 13.22
CA GLU A 26 -1.91 -16.39 12.54
C GLU A 26 -2.01 -16.23 11.02
N ILE A 27 -1.03 -16.79 10.31
CA ILE A 27 -1.02 -16.84 8.85
C ILE A 27 -0.87 -18.28 8.38
N VAL A 28 -1.53 -18.61 7.28
CA VAL A 28 -1.44 -19.93 6.68
C VAL A 28 -0.79 -19.86 5.31
N ILE A 29 0.28 -20.63 5.15
CA ILE A 29 1.03 -20.71 3.90
C ILE A 29 0.71 -22.05 3.23
N SER A 30 0.07 -21.99 2.07
CA SER A 30 -0.19 -23.15 1.21
C SER A 30 0.99 -23.35 0.25
N ARG A 31 1.56 -24.55 0.25
CA ARG A 31 2.58 -25.05 -0.69
C ARG A 31 2.02 -26.28 -1.40
N ALA A 32 2.62 -26.66 -2.52
CA ALA A 32 2.11 -27.73 -3.39
C ALA A 32 1.68 -29.01 -2.67
N ASN A 33 2.40 -29.41 -1.61
CA ASN A 33 2.13 -30.64 -0.86
C ASN A 33 1.76 -30.42 0.62
N ALA A 34 1.59 -29.16 1.07
CA ALA A 34 1.38 -28.90 2.49
C ALA A 34 0.72 -27.55 2.77
N LYS A 35 0.05 -27.45 3.92
CA LYS A 35 -0.49 -26.22 4.50
C LYS A 35 0.11 -26.05 5.89
N VAL A 36 0.83 -24.96 6.12
CA VAL A 36 1.52 -24.71 7.40
C VAL A 36 1.02 -23.42 8.02
N GLN A 37 0.67 -23.46 9.31
CA GLN A 37 0.22 -22.31 10.08
C GLN A 37 1.39 -21.73 10.89
N PHE A 38 1.54 -20.41 10.87
CA PHE A 38 2.55 -19.67 11.62
C PHE A 38 1.89 -18.61 12.52
N PRO A 39 2.40 -18.38 13.74
CA PRO A 39 1.91 -17.31 14.58
C PRO A 39 2.24 -15.94 13.97
N ALA A 40 1.30 -15.01 14.02
CA ALA A 40 1.38 -13.69 13.41
C ALA A 40 0.82 -12.59 14.34
N ARG A 41 1.15 -12.66 15.64
CA ARG A 41 0.71 -11.67 16.63
C ARG A 41 1.64 -10.47 16.66
N PHE A 42 1.27 -9.42 15.93
CA PHE A 42 2.05 -8.18 15.88
C PHE A 42 1.14 -6.95 15.85
N GLN A 43 1.65 -5.83 16.34
CA GLN A 43 1.08 -4.52 16.09
C GLN A 43 1.64 -3.96 14.78
N LEU A 44 0.76 -3.45 13.92
CA LEU A 44 1.09 -2.77 12.67
C LEU A 44 1.10 -1.25 12.89
N ILE A 45 2.19 -0.61 12.48
CA ILE A 45 2.33 0.84 12.42
C ILE A 45 2.64 1.20 10.96
N ALA A 46 1.82 2.04 10.36
CA ALA A 46 1.96 2.39 8.95
C ALA A 46 1.92 3.91 8.70
N ALA A 47 2.69 4.37 7.72
CA ALA A 47 2.69 5.75 7.25
C ALA A 47 2.06 5.84 5.85
N MET A 48 1.29 6.90 5.60
CA MET A 48 0.68 7.22 4.30
C MET A 48 1.17 8.59 3.86
N ASN A 49 2.35 8.66 3.26
CA ASN A 49 2.84 9.91 2.70
C ASN A 49 2.11 10.22 1.39
N GLN A 50 1.19 11.19 1.42
CA GLN A 50 0.52 11.71 0.23
C GLN A 50 1.46 12.67 -0.52
N ALA A 51 2.43 12.15 -1.28
CA ALA A 51 3.26 13.01 -2.12
C ALA A 51 3.74 12.32 -3.40
N ARG A 52 2.84 12.17 -4.38
CA ARG A 52 3.20 12.24 -5.80
C ARG A 52 2.36 13.35 -6.43
N GLN A 53 2.96 14.54 -6.50
CA GLN A 53 2.30 15.75 -6.98
C GLN A 53 1.67 15.53 -8.35
N GLY A 54 0.39 15.88 -8.47
CA GLY A 54 -0.27 16.06 -9.73
C GLY A 54 0.43 17.18 -10.51
N ILE A 55 1.10 16.83 -11.61
CA ILE A 55 1.35 17.80 -12.66
C ILE A 55 -0.01 18.10 -13.28
N ILE A 56 -0.72 19.08 -12.72
CA ILE A 56 -1.70 19.83 -13.50
C ILE A 56 -0.84 20.57 -14.52
N LYS A 57 -0.74 20.04 -15.74
CA LYS A 57 -0.28 20.84 -16.89
C LYS A 57 -1.31 21.96 -17.04
N ALA A 58 -1.11 23.07 -16.34
CA ALA A 58 -1.72 24.33 -16.67
C ALA A 58 -1.24 24.66 -18.08
N ARG A 59 -2.08 24.33 -19.05
CA ARG A 59 -1.91 24.68 -20.45
C ARG A 59 -2.07 26.19 -20.50
N ILE A 60 -0.97 26.92 -20.27
CA ILE A 60 -0.88 28.34 -20.60
C ILE A 60 -0.86 28.38 -22.13
N THR A 61 -2.05 28.33 -22.72
CA THR A 61 -2.31 28.91 -24.02
C THR A 61 -1.86 30.35 -23.90
N ALA A 62 -0.68 30.66 -24.42
CA ALA A 62 -0.24 32.02 -24.63
C ALA A 62 -1.23 32.67 -25.59
N LEU A 63 -2.28 33.27 -25.03
CA LEU A 63 -3.00 34.36 -25.65
C LEU A 63 -1.95 35.44 -25.90
N ARG A 64 -1.32 35.45 -27.08
CA ARG A 64 -0.64 36.64 -27.58
C ARG A 64 -1.74 37.64 -27.92
N PRO A 65 -1.84 38.78 -27.22
CA PRO A 65 -2.69 39.86 -27.68
C PRO A 65 -2.03 40.47 -28.91
N ASN A 66 -2.86 40.63 -29.92
CA ASN A 66 -2.61 41.32 -31.17
C ASN A 66 -1.84 42.64 -30.97
N ARG A 67 -0.63 42.73 -31.52
CA ARG A 67 0.02 43.96 -31.99
C ARG A 67 0.92 43.61 -33.16
#